data_AF-A0A2S2NC03-F1
#
_entry.id   AF-A0A2S2NC03-F1
#
_cell.length_a   1.000
_cell.length_b   1.000
_cell.length_c   1.000
_cell.angle_alpha   90.00
_cell.angle_beta   90.00
_cell.angle_gamma   90.00
#
_symmetry.space_group_name_H-M   'P 1'
#
loop_
_entity.id
_entity.type
_entity.pdbx_description
1 polymer ?
#
loop_
_entity_poly.entity_id
_entity_poly.type
_entity_poly.pdbx_seq_one_letter_code
_entity_poly.pdbx_strand_id
1 'polypeptide(L)'
;SNAKKYHYPALSKCSTLWNLSRKPKSSEVISNIINCSLIYPVITRWNSLFDSISQLIKHKAKLNTLTRDLGLKYQFNETDISYLTEFVLLMKPIACALDHLQSSTNFYYGHLIPTLFSLKSRLQLLKE
;
A
#
# COMPACT_ATOMS: atom_id res chain seq x y z
N SER A 1 -11.00 18.02 -3.33
CA SER A 1 -11.15 17.25 -2.08
C SER A 1 -9.83 17.21 -1.35
N ASN A 2 -9.82 17.26 -0.01
CA ASN A 2 -8.61 17.09 0.81
C ASN A 2 -7.84 15.81 0.46
N ALA A 3 -8.54 14.75 0.03
CA ALA A 3 -7.93 13.51 -0.44
C ALA A 3 -6.88 13.74 -1.55
N LYS A 4 -7.17 14.53 -2.59
CA LYS A 4 -6.20 14.81 -3.66
C LYS A 4 -4.96 15.56 -3.16
N LYS A 5 -5.15 16.47 -2.19
CA LYS A 5 -4.07 17.30 -1.62
C LYS A 5 -3.00 16.46 -0.94
N TYR A 6 -3.39 15.38 -0.25
CA TYR A 6 -2.47 14.50 0.48
C TYR A 6 -2.08 13.24 -0.32
N HIS A 7 -2.95 12.76 -1.21
CA HIS A 7 -2.71 11.57 -2.04
C HIS A 7 -1.50 11.72 -2.96
N TYR A 8 -1.47 12.73 -3.83
CA TYR A 8 -0.43 12.84 -4.84
C TYR A 8 0.98 13.02 -4.25
N PRO A 9 1.19 13.86 -3.22
CA PRO A 9 2.51 13.99 -2.60
C PRO A 9 2.98 12.67 -1.95
N ALA A 10 2.13 12.02 -1.15
CA ALA A 10 2.50 10.80 -0.45
C ALA A 10 2.79 9.64 -1.43
N LEU A 11 1.96 9.46 -2.46
CA LEU A 11 2.23 8.42 -3.48
C LEU A 11 3.43 8.74 -4.36
N SER A 12 3.71 10.00 -4.65
CA SER A 12 4.92 10.36 -5.42
C SER A 12 6.19 9.92 -4.70
N LYS A 13 6.23 10.10 -3.37
CA LYS A 13 7.32 9.62 -2.50
C LYS A 13 7.42 8.09 -2.50
N CYS A 14 6.29 7.39 -2.39
CA CYS A 14 6.26 5.92 -2.45
C CYS A 14 6.71 5.40 -3.82
N SER A 15 6.24 6.01 -4.90
CA SER A 15 6.60 5.68 -6.29
C SER A 15 8.09 5.81 -6.53
N THR A 16 8.70 6.88 -6.03
CA THR A 16 10.16 7.05 -6.12
C THR A 16 10.91 5.92 -5.40
N LEU A 17 10.48 5.51 -4.20
CA LEU A 17 11.07 4.36 -3.51
C LEU A 17 10.92 3.05 -4.28
N TRP A 18 9.72 2.76 -4.79
CA TRP A 18 9.47 1.56 -5.61
C TRP A 18 10.26 1.56 -6.93
N ASN A 19 10.52 2.74 -7.50
CA ASN A 19 11.37 2.85 -8.69
C ASN A 19 12.85 2.58 -8.36
N LEU A 20 13.30 3.00 -7.17
CA LEU A 20 14.66 2.73 -6.71
C LEU A 20 14.86 1.28 -6.28
N SER A 21 13.87 0.62 -5.68
CA SER A 21 13.99 -0.79 -5.29
C SER A 21 14.24 -1.74 -6.46
N ARG A 22 13.92 -1.31 -7.68
CA ARG A 22 14.19 -2.05 -8.93
C ARG A 22 15.63 -1.89 -9.45
N LYS A 23 16.41 -0.97 -8.88
CA LYS A 23 17.81 -0.75 -9.25
C LYS A 23 18.73 -1.55 -8.32
N PRO A 24 19.70 -2.34 -8.82
CA PRO A 24 20.50 -3.24 -7.99
C PRO A 24 21.14 -2.58 -6.76
N LYS A 25 21.87 -1.47 -6.98
CA LYS A 25 22.55 -0.72 -5.90
C LYS A 25 21.58 -0.21 -4.82
N SER A 26 20.47 0.38 -5.25
CA SER A 26 19.46 0.91 -4.31
C SER A 26 18.68 -0.21 -3.62
N SER A 27 18.43 -1.32 -4.30
CA SER A 27 17.75 -2.50 -3.75
C SER A 27 18.53 -3.13 -2.60
N GLU A 28 19.85 -3.17 -2.72
CA GLU A 28 20.76 -3.65 -1.67
C GLU A 28 20.70 -2.74 -0.43
N VAL A 29 20.81 -1.42 -0.62
CA VAL A 29 20.66 -0.43 0.47
C VAL A 29 19.31 -0.59 1.17
N ILE A 30 18.23 -0.72 0.40
CA ILE A 30 16.89 -0.95 0.93
C ILE A 30 16.86 -2.23 1.76
N SER A 31 17.32 -3.35 1.21
CA SER A 31 17.28 -4.65 1.87
C SER A 31 18.10 -4.65 3.17
N ASN A 32 19.23 -3.94 3.21
CA ASN A 32 20.04 -3.79 4.42
C ASN A 32 19.34 -2.99 5.53
N ILE A 33 18.46 -2.04 5.18
CA ILE A 33 17.75 -1.21 6.16
C ILE A 33 16.48 -1.91 6.66
N ILE A 34 15.66 -2.44 5.74
CA ILE A 34 14.33 -3.01 6.08
C ILE A 34 14.33 -4.53 6.23
N ASN A 35 15.45 -5.21 5.94
CA ASN A 35 15.63 -6.67 6.00
C ASN A 35 14.70 -7.44 5.05
N CYS A 36 14.20 -6.80 4.00
CA CYS A 36 13.39 -7.42 2.96
C CYS A 36 13.41 -6.60 1.67
N SER A 37 12.98 -7.19 0.56
CA SER A 37 12.73 -6.46 -0.67
C SER A 37 11.38 -5.73 -0.62
N LEU A 38 11.33 -4.54 -1.21
CA LEU A 38 10.07 -3.80 -1.33
C LEU A 38 9.15 -4.43 -2.39
N ILE A 39 7.92 -4.69 -1.98
CA ILE A 39 6.78 -4.95 -2.85
C ILE A 39 6.41 -3.61 -3.51
N TYR A 40 6.20 -3.65 -4.82
CA TYR A 40 5.80 -2.50 -5.62
C TYR A 40 4.48 -2.79 -6.34
N PRO A 41 3.65 -1.77 -6.60
CA PRO A 41 2.35 -1.95 -7.22
C PRO A 41 2.51 -2.45 -8.66
N VAL A 42 1.63 -3.38 -9.05
CA VAL A 42 1.55 -3.94 -10.41
C VAL A 42 0.11 -3.83 -10.94
N ILE A 43 -0.03 -3.48 -12.21
CA ILE A 43 -1.34 -3.18 -12.82
C ILE A 43 -2.22 -4.44 -12.89
N THR A 44 -1.60 -5.62 -13.00
CA THR A 44 -2.29 -6.91 -13.19
C THR A 44 -2.93 -7.47 -11.92
N ARG A 45 -2.63 -6.91 -10.73
CA ARG A 45 -3.18 -7.38 -9.45
C ARG A 45 -3.78 -6.19 -8.70
N TRP A 46 -5.11 -6.16 -8.60
CA TRP A 46 -5.87 -4.99 -8.16
C TRP A 46 -5.58 -4.53 -6.72
N ASN A 47 -5.18 -5.43 -5.82
CA ASN A 47 -4.78 -5.09 -4.45
C ASN A 47 -3.27 -4.84 -4.26
N SER A 48 -2.46 -4.88 -5.33
CA SER A 48 -1.01 -4.71 -5.23
C SER A 48 -0.59 -3.36 -4.64
N LEU A 49 -1.35 -2.30 -4.89
CA LEU A 49 -1.10 -0.98 -4.29
C LEU A 49 -1.32 -1.00 -2.78
N PHE A 50 -2.37 -1.70 -2.32
CA PHE A 50 -2.63 -1.90 -0.90
C PHE A 50 -1.49 -2.71 -0.26
N ASP A 51 -1.06 -3.80 -0.88
CA ASP A 51 0.03 -4.64 -0.37
C ASP A 51 1.34 -3.84 -0.23
N SER A 52 1.67 -3.06 -1.27
CA SER A 52 2.89 -2.26 -1.32
C SER A 52 2.90 -1.14 -0.28
N ILE A 53 1.79 -0.42 -0.11
CA ILE A 53 1.68 0.63 0.92
C ILE A 53 1.65 0.03 2.33
N SER A 54 0.95 -1.09 2.51
CA SER A 54 0.91 -1.80 3.80
C SER A 54 2.31 -2.22 4.27
N GLN A 55 3.15 -2.69 3.35
CA GLN A 55 4.55 -3.01 3.67
C GLN A 55 5.35 -1.76 4.08
N LEU A 56 5.22 -0.64 3.35
CA LEU A 56 5.91 0.60 3.71
C LEU A 56 5.49 1.08 5.11
N ILE A 57 4.20 1.03 5.43
CA ILE A 57 3.67 1.45 6.73
C ILE A 57 4.12 0.52 7.86
N LYS A 58 4.26 -0.78 7.62
CA LYS A 58 4.88 -1.72 8.56
C LYS A 58 6.30 -1.32 8.94
N HIS A 59 7.03 -0.68 8.02
CA HIS A 59 8.40 -0.19 8.23
C HIS A 59 8.49 1.34 8.41
N LYS A 60 7.40 2.02 8.80
CA LYS A 60 7.31 3.49 8.88
C LYS A 60 8.48 4.17 9.62
N ALA A 61 8.96 3.58 10.71
CA ALA A 61 10.07 4.11 11.50
C ALA A 61 11.40 4.17 10.73
N LYS A 62 11.57 3.30 9.72
CA LYS A 62 12.78 3.19 8.91
C LYS A 62 12.71 4.02 7.63
N LEU A 63 11.54 4.51 7.22
CA LEU A 63 11.36 5.19 5.93
C LEU A 63 12.25 6.42 5.77
N ASN A 64 12.41 7.24 6.81
CA ASN A 64 13.26 8.43 6.75
C ASN A 64 14.76 8.12 6.78
N THR A 65 15.14 6.99 7.39
CA THR A 65 16.51 6.45 7.28
C THR A 65 16.76 5.99 5.83
N LEU A 66 15.78 5.30 5.26
CA LEU A 66 15.81 4.77 3.91
C LEU A 66 15.90 5.91 2.86
N THR A 67 15.13 6.98 3.01
CA THR A 67 15.23 8.13 2.09
C THR A 67 16.56 8.86 2.20
N ARG A 68 17.10 9.01 3.41
CA ARG A 68 18.42 9.60 3.65
C ARG A 68 19.53 8.80 2.98
N ASP A 69 19.58 7.50 3.23
CA ASP A 69 20.67 6.64 2.76
C ASP A 69 20.59 6.37 1.24
N LEU A 70 19.42 6.56 0.64
CA LEU A 70 19.23 6.60 -0.82
C LEU A 70 19.51 7.98 -1.45
N GLY A 71 19.88 9.00 -0.66
CA GLY A 71 20.20 10.34 -1.15
C GLY A 71 18.98 11.14 -1.64
N LEU A 72 17.78 10.83 -1.15
CA LEU A 72 16.55 11.51 -1.54
C LEU A 72 16.39 12.83 -0.79
N LYS A 73 16.00 13.90 -1.50
CA LYS A 73 15.83 15.25 -0.94
C LYS A 73 14.54 15.43 -0.13
N TYR A 74 13.78 14.38 0.12
CA TYR A 74 12.51 14.42 0.84
C TYR A 74 12.50 13.42 1.99
N GLN A 75 11.60 13.68 2.95
CA GLN A 75 11.26 12.78 4.04
C GLN A 75 9.75 12.56 4.07
N PHE A 76 9.33 11.48 4.71
CA PHE A 76 7.94 11.24 5.06
C PHE A 76 7.65 12.02 6.35
N ASN A 77 6.78 13.01 6.24
CA ASN A 77 6.28 13.76 7.39
C ASN A 77 5.10 13.03 8.03
N GLU A 78 4.67 13.49 9.19
CA GLU A 78 3.55 12.89 9.92
C GLU A 78 2.26 12.84 9.10
N THR A 79 1.99 13.88 8.31
CA THR A 79 0.83 13.93 7.41
C THR A 79 0.86 12.83 6.35
N ASP A 80 2.03 12.57 5.74
CA ASP A 80 2.19 11.49 4.77
C ASP A 80 1.93 10.13 5.43
N ILE A 81 2.52 9.90 6.61
CA ILE A 81 2.38 8.63 7.34
C ILE A 81 0.94 8.41 7.80
N SER A 82 0.28 9.46 8.30
CA SER A 82 -1.12 9.44 8.71
C SER A 82 -2.02 9.11 7.51
N TYR A 83 -1.84 9.80 6.40
CA TYR A 83 -2.58 9.55 5.16
C TYR A 83 -2.41 8.10 4.65
N LEU A 84 -1.17 7.60 4.58
CA LEU A 84 -0.90 6.24 4.12
C LEU A 84 -1.46 5.19 5.07
N THR A 85 -1.48 5.47 6.38
CA THR A 85 -2.08 4.59 7.39
C THR A 85 -3.60 4.54 7.22
N GLU A 86 -4.25 5.69 7.07
CA GLU A 86 -5.68 5.80 6.80
C GLU A 86 -6.04 5.07 5.50
N PHE A 87 -5.25 5.26 4.43
CA PHE A 87 -5.42 4.55 3.17
C PHE A 87 -5.45 3.03 3.37
N VAL A 88 -4.48 2.48 4.11
CA VAL A 88 -4.40 1.04 4.40
C VAL A 88 -5.64 0.57 5.17
N LEU A 89 -6.08 1.32 6.18
CA LEU A 89 -7.28 0.98 6.96
C LEU A 89 -8.54 0.92 6.08
N LEU A 90 -8.74 1.93 5.24
CA LEU A 90 -9.91 2.03 4.35
C LEU A 90 -9.90 0.98 3.23
N MET A 91 -8.71 0.67 2.70
CA MET A 91 -8.56 -0.28 1.60
C MET A 91 -8.56 -1.75 2.05
N LYS A 92 -8.24 -2.04 3.31
CA LYS A 92 -8.19 -3.40 3.86
C LYS A 92 -9.43 -4.26 3.52
N PRO A 93 -10.68 -3.83 3.79
CA PRO A 93 -11.84 -4.66 3.47
C PRO A 93 -11.98 -4.94 1.97
N ILE A 94 -11.64 -3.97 1.12
CA ILE A 94 -11.67 -4.10 -0.34
C ILE A 94 -10.60 -5.10 -0.80
N ALA A 95 -9.37 -4.96 -0.30
CA ALA A 95 -8.26 -5.83 -0.63
C ALA A 95 -8.55 -7.29 -0.24
N CYS A 96 -9.07 -7.53 0.97
CA CYS A 96 -9.45 -8.87 1.41
C CYS A 96 -10.57 -9.49 0.56
N ALA A 97 -11.58 -8.69 0.17
CA ALA A 97 -12.64 -9.16 -0.73
C ALA A 97 -12.07 -9.52 -2.10
N LEU A 98 -11.19 -8.70 -2.66
CA LEU A 98 -10.52 -8.97 -3.94
C LEU A 98 -9.66 -10.23 -3.87
N ASP A 99 -8.88 -10.45 -2.81
CA ASP A 99 -8.10 -11.67 -2.63
C ASP A 99 -8.99 -12.92 -2.60
N HIS A 100 -10.13 -12.87 -1.91
CA HIS A 100 -11.07 -13.98 -1.86
C HIS A 100 -11.67 -14.28 -3.23
N LEU A 101 -12.04 -13.24 -3.98
CA LEU A 101 -12.59 -13.39 -5.33
C LEU A 101 -11.54 -13.85 -6.34
N GLN A 102 -10.27 -13.47 -6.19
CA GLN A 102 -9.17 -13.85 -7.09
C GLN A 102 -8.57 -15.22 -6.79
N SER A 103 -8.69 -15.72 -5.55
CA SER A 103 -8.16 -17.03 -5.15
C SER A 103 -9.11 -18.19 -5.44
N SER A 104 -10.40 -17.91 -5.68
CA SER A 104 -11.37 -18.94 -6.05
C SER A 104 -11.28 -19.24 -7.55
N THR A 105 -10.79 -20.44 -7.89
CA THR A 105 -10.73 -20.94 -9.28
C THR A 105 -12.11 -21.12 -9.92
N ASN A 106 -13.18 -21.09 -9.11
CA ASN A 106 -14.57 -21.16 -9.54
C ASN A 106 -15.33 -19.92 -9.04
N PHE A 107 -15.25 -18.82 -9.78
CA PHE A 107 -16.01 -17.60 -9.53
C PHE A 107 -17.48 -17.81 -9.98
N TYR A 108 -18.37 -18.10 -9.04
CA TYR A 108 -19.81 -18.17 -9.28
C TYR A 108 -20.60 -17.32 -8.28
N TYR A 109 -21.84 -16.99 -8.61
CA TYR A 109 -22.69 -16.06 -7.84
C TYR A 109 -22.82 -16.40 -6.34
N GLY A 110 -22.71 -17.68 -5.99
CA GLY A 110 -22.72 -18.17 -4.61
C GLY A 110 -21.56 -17.65 -3.74
N HIS A 111 -20.41 -17.29 -4.33
CA HIS A 111 -19.30 -16.64 -3.61
C HIS A 111 -19.33 -15.12 -3.75
N LEU A 112 -19.79 -14.63 -4.89
CA LEU A 112 -19.83 -13.19 -5.19
C LEU A 112 -20.79 -12.44 -4.26
N ILE A 113 -22.03 -12.91 -4.13
CA ILE A 113 -23.06 -12.21 -3.36
C ILE A 113 -22.70 -12.11 -1.87
N PRO A 114 -22.25 -13.19 -1.18
CA PRO A 114 -21.81 -13.09 0.21
C PRO A 114 -20.60 -12.16 0.40
N THR A 115 -19.64 -12.19 -0.53
CA THR A 115 -18.46 -11.32 -0.47
C THR A 115 -18.84 -9.84 -0.61
N LEU A 116 -19.74 -9.50 -1.54
CA LEU A 116 -20.26 -8.15 -1.71
C LEU A 116 -21.03 -7.66 -0.48
N PHE A 117 -21.85 -8.53 0.13
CA PHE A 117 -22.59 -8.18 1.34
C PHE A 117 -21.64 -7.92 2.51
N SER A 118 -20.65 -8.79 2.73
CA SER A 118 -19.62 -8.60 3.76
C SER A 118 -18.81 -7.31 3.54
N LEU A 119 -18.42 -7.03 2.28
CA LEU A 119 -17.71 -5.81 1.92
C LEU A 119 -18.54 -4.56 2.24
N LYS A 120 -19.83 -4.56 1.88
CA LYS A 120 -20.75 -3.46 2.18
C LYS A 120 -20.82 -3.20 3.69
N SER A 121 -21.02 -4.24 4.50
CA SER A 121 -21.06 -4.10 5.96
C SER A 121 -19.77 -3.51 6.53
N ARG A 122 -18.61 -4.00 6.07
CA ARG A 122 -17.30 -3.48 6.52
C ARG A 122 -17.09 -2.02 6.13
N LEU A 123 -17.51 -1.61 4.93
CA LEU A 123 -17.41 -0.23 4.48
C LEU A 123 -18.37 0.71 5.21
N GLN A 124 -19.52 0.20 5.67
CA GLN A 124 -20.46 0.98 6.49
C GLN A 124 -19.88 1.27 7.87
N LEU A 125 -19.19 0.30 8.50
CA LEU A 125 -18.52 0.49 9.79
C LEU A 125 -17.39 1.53 9.76
N LEU A 126 -16.84 1.84 8.59
CA LEU A 126 -15.79 2.84 8.42
C LEU A 126 -16.34 4.26 8.22
N LYS A 127 -17.66 4.43 8.11
CA LYS A 127 -18.32 5.74 7.99
C LYS A 127 -18.70 6.36 9.35
N GLU A 128 -18.66 5.56 10.41
CA GLU A 128 -18.91 5.95 11.80
C GLU A 128 -17.59 6.30 12.50
#